data_AF-A0A118KFI1-F1
#
_entry.id   AF-A0A118KFI1-F1
#
_cell.length_a   1.000
_cell.length_b   1.000
_cell.length_c   1.000
_cell.angle_alpha   90.00
_cell.angle_beta   90.00
_cell.angle_gamma   90.00
#
_symmetry.space_group_name_H-M   'P 1'
#
loop_
_entity.id
_entity.type
_entity.pdbx_description
1 polymer ?
#
loop_
_entity_poly.entity_id
_entity_poly.type
_entity_poly.pdbx_seq_one_letter_code
_entity_poly.pdbx_strand_id
1 'polypeptide(L)'
;MRETQFNKNNFEQVERAARGGYYFTVLVFGLYVAISPRKSVCNCAEGIPVTGVYYGLDWITLLLPIAMLVVGLFDATPQLSDKGFYAMSFALALFGSVAVQKDMRAMQGAKLRFSDTESAPRARMMRRVM
;
A
#
# COMPACT_ATOMS: atom_id res chain seq x y z
N MET A 1 25.46 28.93 32.76
CA MET A 1 24.59 27.75 33.00
C MET A 1 23.20 27.81 32.34
N ARG A 2 22.75 28.93 31.72
CA ARG A 2 21.46 28.99 30.99
C ARG A 2 21.54 28.56 29.52
N GLU A 3 22.67 28.72 28.84
CA GLU A 3 22.83 28.35 27.42
C GLU A 3 22.78 26.83 27.19
N THR A 4 23.32 26.03 28.12
CA THR A 4 23.30 24.56 28.03
C THR A 4 21.88 23.99 28.15
N GLN A 5 21.00 24.64 28.91
CA GLN A 5 19.59 24.26 29.05
C GLN A 5 18.78 24.67 27.81
N PHE A 6 19.05 25.85 27.25
CA PHE A 6 18.43 26.31 26.00
C PHE A 6 18.77 25.39 24.81
N ASN A 7 20.05 25.00 24.68
CA ASN A 7 20.48 24.06 23.64
C ASN A 7 19.88 22.66 23.84
N LYS A 8 19.82 22.16 25.10
CA LYS A 8 19.14 20.89 25.41
C LYS A 8 17.67 20.90 25.01
N ASN A 9 16.93 21.97 25.32
CA ASN A 9 15.51 22.07 24.97
C ASN A 9 15.29 22.11 23.47
N ASN A 10 16.17 22.78 22.72
CA ASN A 10 16.12 22.80 21.26
C ASN A 10 16.47 21.43 20.67
N PHE A 11 17.44 20.71 21.23
CA PHE A 11 17.83 19.38 20.77
C PHE A 11 16.74 18.33 21.04
N GLU A 12 16.14 18.34 22.23
CA GLU A 12 14.97 17.53 22.58
C GLU A 12 13.77 17.81 21.65
N GLN A 13 13.53 19.07 21.30
CA GLN A 13 12.51 19.47 20.31
C GLN A 13 12.79 18.86 18.93
N VAL A 14 14.05 18.93 18.47
CA VAL A 14 14.45 18.36 17.17
C VAL A 14 14.31 16.84 17.16
N GLU A 15 14.71 16.16 18.24
CA GLU A 15 14.60 14.70 18.33
C GLU A 15 13.13 14.24 18.45
N ARG A 16 12.27 15.00 19.14
CA ARG A 16 10.82 14.76 19.19
C ARG A 16 10.16 14.98 17.84
N ALA A 17 10.54 16.04 17.12
CA ALA A 17 10.04 16.29 15.77
C ALA A 17 10.49 15.21 14.77
N ALA A 18 11.76 14.78 14.84
CA ALA A 18 12.30 13.70 14.02
C ALA A 18 11.59 12.37 14.30
N ARG A 19 11.34 12.04 15.58
CA ARG A 19 10.57 10.85 15.98
C ARG A 19 9.12 10.89 15.48
N GLY A 20 8.46 12.06 15.54
CA GLY A 20 7.11 12.23 15.00
C GLY A 20 7.04 12.05 13.47
N GLY A 21 8.05 12.56 12.75
CA GLY A 21 8.16 12.41 11.30
C GLY A 21 8.42 10.97 10.84
N TYR A 22 9.14 10.17 11.64
CA TYR A 22 9.44 8.77 11.32
C TYR A 22 8.15 7.95 11.11
N TYR A 23 7.22 7.96 12.07
CA TYR A 23 5.98 7.17 11.99
C TYR A 23 5.06 7.65 10.87
N PHE A 24 4.98 8.97 10.66
CA PHE A 24 4.22 9.54 9.56
C PHE A 24 4.76 9.06 8.20
N THR A 25 6.07 9.04 8.04
CA THR A 25 6.71 8.60 6.80
C THR A 25 6.49 7.11 6.56
N VAL A 26 6.60 6.27 7.59
CA VAL A 26 6.29 4.83 7.51
C VAL A 26 4.83 4.59 7.13
N LEU A 27 3.89 5.40 7.67
CA LEU A 27 2.47 5.27 7.38
C LEU A 27 2.16 5.64 5.91
N VAL A 28 2.66 6.77 5.43
CA VAL A 28 2.47 7.22 4.04
C VAL A 28 3.16 6.28 3.06
N PHE A 29 4.39 5.86 3.36
CA PHE A 29 5.14 4.90 2.53
C PHE A 29 4.42 3.54 2.49
N GLY A 30 3.91 3.06 3.62
CA GLY A 30 3.11 1.84 3.69
C GLY A 30 1.86 1.88 2.82
N LEU A 31 1.15 3.00 2.81
CA LEU A 31 -0.03 3.17 1.97
C LEU A 31 0.33 3.21 0.48
N TYR A 32 1.38 3.95 0.11
CA TYR A 32 1.87 4.04 -1.27
C TYR A 32 2.20 2.64 -1.81
N VAL A 33 3.00 1.90 -1.06
CA VAL A 33 3.43 0.57 -1.46
C VAL A 33 2.26 -0.40 -1.47
N ALA A 34 1.32 -0.30 -0.53
CA ALA A 34 0.17 -1.20 -0.48
C ALA A 34 -0.72 -1.12 -1.73
N ILE A 35 -0.73 0.00 -2.46
CA ILE A 35 -1.53 0.16 -3.68
C ILE A 35 -0.80 -0.40 -4.92
N SER A 36 0.54 -0.45 -4.88
CA SER A 36 1.41 -0.84 -6.00
C SER A 36 1.19 -2.26 -6.56
N PRO A 37 0.95 -3.32 -5.75
CA PRO A 37 0.84 -4.70 -6.23
C PRO A 37 -0.18 -4.93 -7.31
N ARG A 38 -1.21 -4.07 -7.34
CA ARG A 38 -2.25 -4.15 -8.35
C ARG A 38 -1.70 -4.01 -9.76
N LYS A 39 -0.73 -3.11 -9.98
CA LYS A 39 -0.17 -2.86 -11.32
C LYS A 39 0.67 -4.05 -11.78
N SER A 40 1.53 -4.56 -10.91
CA SER A 40 2.36 -5.75 -11.18
C SER A 40 1.51 -7.00 -11.47
N VAL A 41 0.43 -7.22 -10.72
CA VAL A 41 -0.49 -8.36 -10.93
C VAL A 41 -1.33 -8.21 -12.21
N CYS A 42 -1.78 -6.99 -12.53
CA CYS A 42 -2.54 -6.75 -13.76
C CYS A 42 -1.66 -6.92 -15.00
N ASN A 43 -0.42 -6.42 -14.97
CA ASN A 43 0.55 -6.62 -16.02
C ASN A 43 0.83 -8.11 -16.27
N CYS A 44 0.84 -8.92 -15.20
CA CYS A 44 0.99 -10.37 -15.31
C CYS A 44 -0.24 -11.06 -15.92
N ALA A 45 -1.45 -10.58 -15.61
CA ALA A 45 -2.70 -11.12 -16.13
C ALA A 45 -2.95 -10.76 -17.61
N GLU A 46 -2.42 -9.63 -18.08
CA GLU A 46 -2.53 -9.17 -19.47
C GLU A 46 -1.45 -9.76 -20.39
N GLY A 47 -0.59 -10.66 -19.88
CA GLY A 47 0.43 -11.34 -20.68
C GLY A 47 1.60 -10.43 -21.11
N ILE A 48 1.72 -9.23 -20.52
CA ILE A 48 2.90 -8.38 -20.67
C ILE A 48 4.05 -9.11 -19.95
N PRO A 49 5.24 -9.27 -20.56
CA PRO A 49 6.33 -10.03 -19.96
C PRO A 49 6.81 -9.34 -18.67
N VAL A 50 6.29 -9.80 -17.54
CA VAL A 50 6.75 -9.40 -16.20
C VAL A 50 7.75 -10.45 -15.75
N THR A 51 9.03 -10.08 -15.66
CA THR A 51 10.05 -10.92 -15.05
C THR A 51 9.66 -11.25 -13.60
N GLY A 52 9.81 -12.50 -13.16
CA GLY A 52 9.49 -12.92 -11.79
C GLY A 52 10.18 -12.09 -10.69
N VAL A 53 11.29 -11.44 -11.02
CA VAL A 53 11.98 -10.46 -10.17
C VAL A 53 11.10 -9.25 -9.81
N TYR A 54 10.31 -8.75 -10.76
CA TYR A 54 9.39 -7.62 -10.52
C TYR A 54 8.29 -8.00 -9.53
N TYR A 55 7.76 -9.22 -9.66
CA TYR A 55 6.78 -9.75 -8.71
C TYR A 55 7.38 -9.92 -7.31
N GLY A 56 8.61 -10.44 -7.21
CA GLY A 56 9.32 -10.54 -5.93
C GLY A 56 9.58 -9.18 -5.27
N LEU A 57 10.01 -8.17 -6.05
CA LEU A 57 10.26 -6.82 -5.54
C LEU A 57 9.00 -6.17 -4.97
N ASP A 58 7.87 -6.36 -5.62
CA ASP A 58 6.60 -5.76 -5.22
C ASP A 58 6.14 -6.26 -3.84
N TRP A 59 6.25 -7.57 -3.60
CA TRP A 59 5.97 -8.19 -2.30
C TRP A 59 6.97 -7.81 -1.21
N ILE A 60 8.26 -7.70 -1.55
CA ILE A 60 9.29 -7.26 -0.60
C ILE A 60 9.02 -5.81 -0.19
N THR A 61 8.68 -4.96 -1.16
CA THR A 61 8.36 -3.55 -0.89
C THR A 61 7.17 -3.49 0.07
N LEU A 62 6.13 -4.31 -0.09
CA LEU A 62 4.97 -4.39 0.81
C LEU A 62 5.32 -4.76 2.25
N LEU A 63 6.28 -5.68 2.43
CA LEU A 63 6.72 -6.13 3.74
C LEU A 63 7.64 -5.11 4.45
N LEU A 64 8.36 -4.30 3.68
CA LEU A 64 9.32 -3.32 4.20
C LEU A 64 8.71 -2.29 5.20
N PRO A 65 7.60 -1.58 4.91
CA PRO A 65 6.96 -0.66 5.85
C PRO A 65 6.39 -1.38 7.07
N ILE A 66 5.93 -2.63 6.93
CA ILE A 66 5.45 -3.45 8.04
C ILE A 66 6.61 -3.76 8.99
N ALA A 67 7.76 -4.22 8.45
CA ALA A 67 8.96 -4.47 9.24
C ALA A 67 9.48 -3.19 9.93
N MET A 68 9.47 -2.07 9.21
CA MET A 68 9.92 -0.77 9.72
C MET A 68 9.01 -0.23 10.84
N LEU A 69 7.69 -0.47 10.74
CA LEU A 69 6.73 -0.18 11.81
C LEU A 69 6.97 -1.07 13.03
N VAL A 70 7.21 -2.36 12.82
CA VAL A 70 7.46 -3.32 13.91
C VAL A 70 8.75 -2.99 14.66
N VAL A 71 9.84 -2.73 13.95
CA VAL A 71 11.12 -2.27 14.54
C VAL A 71 10.93 -0.94 15.26
N GLY A 72 10.20 0.00 14.64
CA GLY A 72 9.81 1.25 15.27
C GLY A 72 9.05 1.03 16.57
N LEU A 73 8.14 0.05 16.64
CA LEU A 73 7.36 -0.23 17.85
C LEU A 73 8.19 -0.88 18.97
N PHE A 74 9.15 -1.74 18.60
CA PHE A 74 10.08 -2.44 19.51
C PHE A 74 11.09 -1.50 20.18
N ASP A 75 11.63 -0.51 19.44
CA ASP A 75 12.60 0.46 19.99
C ASP A 75 11.94 1.53 20.88
N ALA A 76 10.62 1.68 20.75
CA ALA A 76 10.03 2.95 21.06
C ALA A 76 9.81 3.20 22.58
N THR A 77 10.34 4.33 23.03
CA THR A 77 10.08 5.06 24.28
C THR A 77 8.92 6.10 24.27
N PRO A 78 8.06 6.29 23.24
CA PRO A 78 6.88 7.14 23.32
C PRO A 78 5.77 6.50 24.15
N GLN A 79 4.86 7.34 24.64
CA GLN A 79 3.72 6.96 25.48
C GLN A 79 2.88 5.87 24.80
N LEU A 80 2.43 4.88 25.58
CA LEU A 80 1.68 3.72 25.09
C LEU A 80 0.48 4.11 24.21
N SER A 81 -0.17 5.24 24.49
CA SER A 81 -1.33 5.74 23.75
C SER A 81 -0.99 6.12 22.31
N ASP A 82 0.11 6.83 22.08
CA ASP A 82 0.50 7.30 20.74
C ASP A 82 0.95 6.13 19.86
N LYS A 83 1.64 5.15 20.46
CA LYS A 83 2.03 3.92 19.77
C LYS A 83 0.84 3.14 19.23
N GLY A 84 -0.20 2.97 20.05
CA GLY A 84 -1.41 2.24 19.67
C GLY A 84 -2.13 2.93 18.51
N PHE A 85 -2.16 4.25 18.51
CA PHE A 85 -2.76 5.03 17.43
C PHE A 85 -2.07 4.80 16.08
N TYR A 86 -0.73 4.80 16.04
CA TYR A 86 0.02 4.53 14.80
C TYR A 86 -0.17 3.10 14.29
N ALA A 87 -0.18 2.11 15.17
CA ALA A 87 -0.41 0.73 14.78
C ALA A 87 -1.83 0.54 14.20
N MET A 88 -2.84 1.13 14.84
CA MET A 88 -4.24 0.97 14.42
C MET A 88 -4.54 1.73 13.12
N SER A 89 -4.04 2.96 12.99
CA SER A 89 -4.19 3.75 11.76
C SER A 89 -3.49 3.08 10.58
N PHE A 90 -2.31 2.49 10.78
CA PHE A 90 -1.62 1.71 9.75
C PHE A 90 -2.42 0.47 9.34
N ALA A 91 -2.96 -0.29 10.30
CA ALA A 91 -3.80 -1.46 10.01
C ALA A 91 -5.07 -1.08 9.21
N LEU A 92 -5.74 0.00 9.60
CA LEU A 92 -6.90 0.54 8.87
C LEU A 92 -6.54 1.00 7.46
N ALA A 93 -5.38 1.63 7.28
CA ALA A 93 -4.88 2.04 5.96
C ALA A 93 -4.59 0.84 5.05
N LEU A 94 -3.95 -0.22 5.59
CA LEU A 94 -3.74 -1.47 4.86
C LEU A 94 -5.07 -2.13 4.47
N PHE A 95 -6.02 -2.18 5.41
CA PHE A 95 -7.36 -2.73 5.14
C PHE A 95 -8.07 -1.95 4.02
N GLY A 96 -8.05 -0.62 4.07
CA GLY A 96 -8.61 0.25 3.03
C GLY A 96 -7.96 0.01 1.66
N SER A 97 -6.63 -0.12 1.61
CA SER A 97 -5.92 -0.45 0.37
C SER A 97 -6.35 -1.80 -0.21
N VAL A 98 -6.46 -2.85 0.62
CA VAL A 98 -6.91 -4.18 0.16
C VAL A 98 -8.36 -4.15 -0.33
N ALA A 99 -9.23 -3.36 0.29
CA ALA A 99 -10.60 -3.17 -0.17
C ALA A 99 -10.63 -2.51 -1.57
N VAL A 100 -9.86 -1.44 -1.79
CA VAL A 100 -9.71 -0.79 -3.11
C VAL A 100 -9.14 -1.76 -4.15
N GLN A 101 -8.18 -2.61 -3.76
CA GLN A 101 -7.66 -3.66 -4.63
C GLN A 101 -8.72 -4.69 -5.01
N LYS A 102 -9.63 -5.05 -4.11
CA LYS A 102 -10.76 -5.93 -4.45
C LYS A 102 -11.76 -5.24 -5.36
N ASP A 103 -12.13 -3.99 -5.05
CA ASP A 103 -13.14 -3.25 -5.81
C ASP A 103 -12.75 -3.09 -7.26
N MET A 104 -11.53 -2.62 -7.56
CA MET A 104 -11.19 -2.50 -8.98
C MET A 104 -10.92 -3.85 -9.64
N ARG A 105 -10.68 -4.95 -8.90
CA ARG A 105 -10.54 -6.29 -9.51
C ARG A 105 -11.92 -6.76 -9.97
N ALA A 106 -12.95 -6.50 -9.17
CA ALA A 106 -14.33 -6.73 -9.55
C ALA A 106 -14.72 -5.93 -10.81
N MET A 107 -14.34 -4.64 -10.88
CA MET A 107 -14.61 -3.80 -12.06
C MET A 107 -13.94 -4.32 -13.35
N GLN A 108 -12.71 -4.83 -13.27
CA GLN A 108 -12.01 -5.42 -14.42
C GLN A 108 -12.70 -6.69 -14.92
N GLY A 109 -13.10 -7.58 -14.00
CA GLY A 109 -13.86 -8.78 -14.35
C GLY A 109 -15.22 -8.47 -14.99
N ALA A 110 -15.87 -7.39 -14.54
CA ALA A 110 -17.09 -6.90 -15.17
C ALA A 110 -16.84 -6.42 -16.61
N LYS A 111 -15.80 -5.61 -16.85
CA LYS A 111 -15.44 -5.11 -18.19
C LYS A 111 -15.23 -6.25 -19.20
N LEU A 112 -14.49 -7.29 -18.83
CA LEU A 112 -14.24 -8.45 -19.69
C LEU A 112 -15.54 -9.15 -20.11
N ARG A 113 -16.46 -9.39 -19.14
CA ARG A 113 -17.77 -9.99 -19.42
C ARG A 113 -18.63 -9.18 -20.40
N PHE A 114 -18.56 -7.85 -20.34
CA PHE A 114 -19.27 -6.99 -21.29
C PHE A 114 -18.68 -7.11 -22.70
N SER A 115 -17.35 -7.12 -22.83
CA SER A 115 -16.69 -7.31 -24.13
C SER A 115 -17.03 -8.66 -24.78
N ASP A 116 -17.13 -9.74 -23.99
CA ASP A 116 -17.57 -11.06 -24.48
C ASP A 116 -19.04 -11.07 -24.93
N THR A 117 -19.90 -10.28 -24.26
CA THR A 117 -21.33 -10.19 -24.55
C THR A 117 -21.61 -9.36 -25.80
N GLU A 118 -20.84 -8.29 -26.04
CA GLU A 118 -20.95 -7.42 -27.22
C GLU A 118 -20.42 -8.08 -28.50
N SER A 119 -19.43 -8.97 -28.39
CA SER A 119 -18.88 -9.71 -29.53
C SER A 119 -19.69 -10.97 -29.91
N ALA A 120 -20.53 -11.48 -28.99
CA ALA A 120 -21.37 -12.65 -29.19
C ALA A 120 -22.60 -12.54 -30.14
N PRO A 121 -23.24 -11.38 -30.43
CA PRO A 121 -24.47 -11.36 -31.19
C PRO A 121 -24.26 -11.52 -32.70
N ARG A 122 -23.18 -10.99 -33.30
CA ARG A 122 -22.97 -11.11 -34.76
C ARG A 122 -22.51 -12.51 -35.20
N ALA A 123 -21.63 -13.15 -34.44
CA ALA A 123 -21.12 -14.48 -34.78
C ALA A 123 -22.17 -15.59 -34.63
N ARG A 124 -23.13 -15.44 -33.71
CA ARG A 124 -24.25 -16.38 -33.54
C ARG A 124 -25.42 -16.11 -34.49
N MET A 125 -25.60 -14.86 -34.92
CA MET A 125 -26.63 -14.49 -35.90
C MET A 125 -26.27 -14.94 -37.32
N MET A 126 -24.99 -14.86 -37.73
CA MET A 126 -24.53 -15.40 -39.02
C MET A 126 -24.64 -16.93 -39.14
N ARG A 127 -24.52 -17.66 -38.03
CA ARG A 127 -24.62 -19.13 -38.01
C ARG A 127 -26.06 -19.65 -38.02
N ARG A 128 -27.05 -18.77 -37.97
CA ARG A 128 -28.48 -19.09 -37.96
C ARG A 128 -29.20 -18.65 -39.26
N VAL A 129 -28.47 -18.11 -40.23
CA VAL A 129 -29.00 -17.56 -41.51
C VAL A 129 -28.38 -18.25 -42.74
N MET A 130 -27.59 -19.31 -42.55
CA MET A 130 -27.18 -20.27 -43.58
C MET A 130 -27.81 -21.63 -43.26
#